data_AF-A0AAY4B470-F1
#
_entry.id   AF-A0AAY4B470-F1
#
_cell.length_a   1.000
_cell.length_b   1.000
_cell.length_c   1.000
_cell.angle_alpha   90.00
_cell.angle_beta   90.00
_cell.angle_gamma   90.00
#
_symmetry.space_group_name_H-M   'P 1'
#
loop_
_entity.id
_entity.type
_entity.pdbx_description
1 polymer ?
#
loop_
_entity_poly.entity_id
_entity_poly.type
_entity_poly.pdbx_seq_one_letter_code
_entity_poly.pdbx_strand_id
1 'polypeptide(L)'
;MIMSRGSRKLVELFYDVVSPYSWLGFEVLRRYTDVWNINLKLRPAFLGGVYKGSGNRSPDNVPSKYLYMRTDLARLSAYFDVPMASPADPSMRFLTAVAERELGGDCRLEQISRELWMRIWSRDQDISQLASLSEAGLKLGLPGSEVEELVKLATSQSVKDKLKATTEEAVQYGVMFSRILHLYLLLIT
;
A
#
# COMPACT_ATOMS: atom_id res chain seq x y z
N MET A 1 4.15 -29.70 19.84
CA MET A 1 4.30 -28.79 21.00
C MET A 1 3.65 -27.47 20.63
N ILE A 2 2.43 -27.22 21.10
CA ILE A 2 1.71 -25.98 20.82
C ILE A 2 2.39 -24.90 21.66
N MET A 3 3.19 -24.04 21.03
CA MET A 3 3.73 -22.87 21.72
C MET A 3 2.55 -22.04 22.21
N SER A 4 2.57 -21.71 23.50
CA SER A 4 1.71 -20.68 24.09
C SER A 4 1.66 -19.48 23.14
N ARG A 5 0.46 -19.13 22.63
CA ARG A 5 0.25 -17.92 21.82
C ARG A 5 0.41 -16.72 22.77
N GLY A 6 1.65 -16.32 23.02
CA GLY A 6 1.95 -14.98 23.51
C GLY A 6 1.26 -13.96 22.59
N SER A 7 0.81 -12.82 23.13
CA SER A 7 0.14 -11.79 22.34
C SER A 7 0.95 -11.49 21.07
N ARG A 8 0.28 -11.60 19.91
CA ARG A 8 0.91 -11.30 18.62
C ARG A 8 1.36 -9.84 18.64
N LYS A 9 2.60 -9.57 18.22
CA LYS A 9 3.10 -8.19 18.10
C LYS A 9 2.41 -7.49 16.94
N LEU A 10 1.83 -6.32 17.19
CA LEU A 10 1.22 -5.53 16.13
C LEU A 10 2.32 -4.95 15.23
N VAL A 11 2.17 -5.17 13.93
CA VAL A 11 3.01 -4.57 12.89
C VAL A 11 2.09 -3.78 11.98
N GLU A 12 2.23 -2.46 11.99
CA GLU A 12 1.47 -1.59 11.08
C GLU A 12 2.31 -1.29 9.84
N LEU A 13 1.77 -1.60 8.66
CA LEU A 13 2.38 -1.27 7.37
C LEU A 13 1.66 -0.08 6.76
N PHE A 14 2.32 1.09 6.79
CA PHE A 14 1.88 2.26 6.03
C PHE A 14 2.36 2.15 4.59
N TYR A 15 1.45 2.18 3.61
CA TYR A 15 1.80 1.92 2.21
C TYR A 15 1.01 2.79 1.24
N ASP A 16 1.59 2.97 0.05
CA ASP A 16 0.97 3.59 -1.12
C ASP A 16 1.19 2.67 -2.33
N VAL A 17 0.18 2.42 -3.15
CA VAL A 17 0.31 1.54 -4.31
C VAL A 17 1.10 2.15 -5.47
N VAL A 18 1.30 3.47 -5.47
CA VAL A 18 2.23 4.15 -6.38
C VAL A 18 3.70 3.97 -5.95
N SER A 19 3.96 3.31 -4.82
CA SER A 19 5.32 2.94 -4.42
C SER A 19 5.57 1.46 -4.74
N PRO A 20 6.51 1.14 -5.65
CA PRO A 20 6.87 -0.25 -5.95
C PRO A 20 7.54 -0.91 -4.76
N TYR A 21 8.28 -0.14 -3.97
CA TYR A 21 8.93 -0.67 -2.79
C TYR A 21 7.95 -1.01 -1.66
N SER A 22 6.84 -0.27 -1.56
CA SER A 22 5.78 -0.61 -0.63
C SER A 22 5.16 -1.98 -0.99
N TRP A 23 5.11 -2.33 -2.28
CA TRP A 23 4.68 -3.66 -2.73
C TRP A 23 5.63 -4.76 -2.27
N LEU A 24 6.94 -4.59 -2.47
CA LEU A 24 7.94 -5.55 -1.99
C LEU A 24 7.80 -5.78 -0.49
N GLY A 25 7.64 -4.69 0.26
CA GLY A 25 7.47 -4.76 1.69
C GLY A 25 6.21 -5.47 2.13
N PHE A 26 5.11 -5.18 1.45
CA PHE A 26 3.84 -5.86 1.64
C PHE A 26 3.96 -7.37 1.39
N GLU A 27 4.54 -7.81 0.27
CA GLU A 27 4.67 -9.25 -0.03
C GLU A 27 5.59 -9.96 0.95
N VAL A 28 6.72 -9.34 1.33
CA VAL A 28 7.61 -9.90 2.36
C VAL A 28 6.85 -10.04 3.68
N LEU A 29 6.26 -8.96 4.19
CA LEU A 29 5.52 -9.01 5.45
C LEU A 29 4.42 -10.05 5.42
N ARG A 30 3.68 -10.14 4.31
CA ARG A 30 2.60 -11.11 4.15
C ARG A 30 3.13 -12.55 4.21
N ARG A 31 4.20 -12.88 3.47
CA ARG A 31 4.85 -14.21 3.50
C ARG A 31 5.29 -14.61 4.91
N TYR A 32 5.68 -13.64 5.74
CA TYR A 32 6.12 -13.90 7.11
C TYR A 32 5.04 -13.81 8.18
N THR A 33 3.80 -13.40 7.87
CA THR A 33 2.70 -13.35 8.86
C THR A 33 2.33 -14.72 9.45
N ASP A 34 2.54 -15.80 8.70
CA ASP A 34 2.31 -17.18 9.15
C ASP A 34 3.55 -17.80 9.82
N VAL A 35 4.70 -17.15 9.71
CA VAL A 35 5.99 -17.62 10.26
C VAL A 35 6.34 -16.89 11.56
N TRP A 36 6.09 -15.58 11.64
CA TRP A 36 6.39 -14.75 12.79
C TRP A 36 5.16 -14.56 13.68
N ASN A 37 5.37 -14.35 14.99
CA ASN A 37 4.28 -14.06 15.94
C ASN A 37 3.81 -12.59 15.83
N ILE A 38 3.36 -12.20 14.63
CA ILE A 38 2.92 -10.84 14.32
C ILE A 38 1.44 -10.80 13.94
N ASN A 39 0.83 -9.65 14.19
CA ASN A 39 -0.45 -9.25 13.62
C ASN A 39 -0.17 -8.10 12.65
N LEU A 40 -0.24 -8.36 11.35
CA LEU A 40 -0.03 -7.35 10.32
C LEU A 40 -1.32 -6.57 10.13
N LYS A 41 -1.24 -5.25 10.27
CA LYS A 41 -2.32 -4.31 9.99
C LYS A 41 -1.92 -3.40 8.83
N LEU A 42 -2.71 -3.44 7.76
CA LEU A 42 -2.48 -2.66 6.55
C LEU A 42 -3.07 -1.26 6.72
N ARG A 43 -2.25 -0.23 6.45
CA ARG A 43 -2.65 1.18 6.60
C ARG A 43 -2.40 1.95 5.31
N PRO A 44 -3.41 2.08 4.43
CA PRO A 44 -3.31 2.93 3.25
C PRO A 44 -2.91 4.36 3.66
N ALA A 45 -1.81 4.86 3.11
CA ALA A 45 -1.26 6.19 3.40
C ALA A 45 -0.83 6.88 2.10
N PHE A 46 -0.95 8.20 2.04
CA PHE A 46 -0.68 8.94 0.82
C PHE A 46 0.77 9.42 0.76
N LEU A 47 1.55 8.86 -0.16
CA LEU A 47 2.99 9.12 -0.32
C LEU A 47 3.28 10.62 -0.53
N GLY A 48 2.48 11.30 -1.36
CA GLY A 48 2.61 12.75 -1.57
C GLY A 48 2.40 13.55 -0.28
N GLY A 49 1.51 13.10 0.60
CA GLY A 49 1.28 13.69 1.92
C GLY A 49 2.44 13.46 2.88
N VAL A 50 3.05 12.27 2.84
CA VAL A 50 4.26 11.97 3.64
C VAL A 50 5.45 12.83 3.21
N TYR A 51 5.70 13.00 1.89
CA TYR A 51 6.75 13.89 1.41
C TYR A 51 6.55 15.32 1.91
N LYS A 52 5.33 15.85 1.79
CA LYS A 52 5.00 17.20 2.25
C LYS A 52 5.16 17.35 3.77
N GLY A 53 4.63 16.39 4.55
CA GLY A 53 4.66 16.44 6.01
C GLY A 53 6.05 16.26 6.61
N SER A 54 6.91 15.46 5.98
CA SER A 54 8.30 15.22 6.41
C SER A 54 9.32 16.25 5.91
N GLY A 55 8.94 17.11 4.95
CA GLY A 55 9.87 18.04 4.27
C GLY A 55 10.84 17.35 3.30
N ASN A 56 10.61 16.07 2.97
CA ASN A 56 11.48 15.29 2.10
C ASN A 56 11.07 15.43 0.61
N ARG A 57 12.02 15.24 -0.32
CA ARG A 57 11.77 15.34 -1.77
C ARG A 57 11.73 13.96 -2.41
N SER A 58 10.79 13.75 -3.35
CA SER A 58 10.72 12.51 -4.13
C SER A 58 12.07 12.20 -4.81
N PRO A 59 12.53 10.93 -4.78
CA PRO A 59 13.69 10.47 -5.54
C PRO A 59 13.60 10.77 -7.04
N ASP A 60 12.39 10.77 -7.61
CA ASP A 60 12.15 11.05 -9.04
C ASP A 60 12.61 12.45 -9.45
N ASN A 61 12.54 13.39 -8.51
CA ASN A 61 12.94 14.78 -8.74
C ASN A 61 14.47 14.98 -8.70
N VAL A 62 15.24 13.90 -8.47
CA VAL A 62 16.72 13.94 -8.44
C VAL A 62 17.26 12.96 -9.48
N PRO A 63 17.78 13.42 -10.64
CA PRO A 63 18.11 12.56 -11.78
C PRO A 63 19.00 11.36 -11.45
N SER A 64 20.03 11.56 -10.62
CA SER A 64 20.93 10.48 -10.20
C SER A 64 20.25 9.44 -9.31
N LYS A 65 19.30 9.86 -8.45
CA LYS A 65 18.51 8.92 -7.64
C LYS A 65 17.51 8.16 -8.50
N TYR A 66 16.87 8.82 -9.47
CA TYR A 66 15.93 8.18 -10.39
C TYR A 66 16.59 7.06 -11.21
N LEU A 67 17.77 7.30 -11.79
CA LEU A 67 18.51 6.29 -12.55
C LEU A 67 18.91 5.09 -11.69
N TYR A 68 19.36 5.35 -10.46
CA TYR A 68 19.66 4.28 -9.50
C TYR A 68 18.40 3.48 -9.16
N MET A 69 17.30 4.15 -8.84
CA MET A 69 16.01 3.55 -8.48
C MET A 69 15.52 2.59 -9.57
N ARG A 70 15.60 2.97 -10.85
CA ARG A 70 15.21 2.08 -11.96
C ARG A 70 16.02 0.78 -11.98
N THR A 71 17.33 0.88 -11.76
CA THR A 71 18.22 -0.29 -11.75
C THR A 71 17.96 -1.18 -10.53
N ASP A 72 17.76 -0.55 -9.37
CA ASP A 72 17.47 -1.23 -8.11
C ASP A 72 16.13 -1.97 -8.17
N LEU A 73 15.07 -1.32 -8.67
CA LEU A 73 13.75 -1.95 -8.84
C LEU A 73 13.78 -3.15 -9.77
N ALA A 74 14.54 -3.11 -10.86
CA ALA A 74 14.70 -4.27 -11.74
C ALA A 74 15.37 -5.46 -11.03
N ARG A 75 16.37 -5.19 -10.18
CA ARG A 75 17.05 -6.23 -9.39
C ARG A 75 16.14 -6.81 -8.32
N LEU A 76 15.43 -5.96 -7.58
CA LEU A 76 14.53 -6.38 -6.50
C LEU A 76 13.31 -7.12 -7.05
N SER A 77 12.75 -6.67 -8.17
CA SER A 77 11.70 -7.38 -8.92
C SER A 77 12.11 -8.81 -9.23
N ALA A 78 13.31 -9.02 -9.78
CA ALA A 78 13.83 -10.35 -10.07
C ALA A 78 14.13 -11.16 -8.80
N TYR A 79 14.67 -10.52 -7.76
CA TYR A 79 15.05 -11.20 -6.51
C TYR A 79 13.84 -11.66 -5.68
N PHE A 80 12.79 -10.85 -5.61
CA PHE A 80 11.59 -11.14 -4.82
C PHE A 80 10.46 -11.80 -5.61
N ASP A 81 10.65 -11.97 -6.93
CA ASP A 81 9.68 -12.49 -7.90
C ASP A 81 8.40 -11.65 -7.96
N VAL A 82 8.57 -10.37 -8.25
CA VAL A 82 7.50 -9.36 -8.27
C VAL A 82 7.57 -8.54 -9.57
N PRO A 83 6.67 -8.72 -10.54
CA PRO A 83 6.75 -8.05 -11.85
C PRO A 83 6.40 -6.54 -11.80
N MET A 84 7.29 -5.63 -12.25
CA MET A 84 7.16 -4.16 -12.05
C MET A 84 7.33 -3.21 -13.30
N ALA A 85 6.62 -2.06 -13.32
CA ALA A 85 6.49 -1.05 -14.40
C ALA A 85 5.97 0.33 -13.87
N SER A 86 6.31 1.47 -14.49
CA SER A 86 6.15 2.83 -13.89
C SER A 86 4.75 3.45 -14.03
N PRO A 87 4.21 4.18 -13.00
CA PRO A 87 2.81 4.63 -13.08
C PRO A 87 2.41 6.04 -12.58
N ALA A 88 1.07 6.31 -12.54
CA ALA A 88 0.40 7.55 -12.07
C ALA A 88 -0.89 7.35 -11.19
N ASP A 89 -1.05 8.24 -10.18
CA ASP A 89 -2.28 8.83 -9.53
C ASP A 89 -3.37 7.94 -8.79
N PRO A 90 -4.61 8.43 -8.47
CA PRO A 90 -5.25 8.63 -7.13
C PRO A 90 -5.77 7.41 -6.32
N SER A 91 -5.35 6.20 -6.66
CA SER A 91 -5.70 4.89 -6.07
C SER A 91 -5.86 4.79 -4.54
N MET A 92 -5.16 5.62 -3.75
CA MET A 92 -5.16 5.52 -2.28
C MET A 92 -6.50 5.83 -1.61
N ARG A 93 -7.36 6.65 -2.22
CA ARG A 93 -8.70 6.91 -1.67
C ARG A 93 -9.61 5.68 -1.77
N PHE A 94 -9.47 4.91 -2.84
CA PHE A 94 -10.24 3.68 -3.00
C PHE A 94 -9.82 2.59 -2.01
N LEU A 95 -8.52 2.42 -1.79
CA LEU A 95 -8.03 1.50 -0.76
C LEU A 95 -8.48 1.91 0.66
N THR A 96 -8.54 3.21 0.93
CA THR A 96 -9.08 3.70 2.21
C THR A 96 -10.57 3.37 2.33
N ALA A 97 -11.37 3.50 1.27
CA ALA A 97 -12.78 3.12 1.28
C ALA A 97 -12.98 1.60 1.51
N VAL A 98 -12.13 0.77 0.91
CA VAL A 98 -12.12 -0.68 1.14
C VAL A 98 -11.81 -1.00 2.60
N ALA A 99 -10.76 -0.38 3.16
CA ALA A 99 -10.37 -0.57 4.55
C ALA A 99 -11.48 -0.21 5.54
N GLU A 100 -12.22 0.88 5.30
CA GLU A 100 -13.31 1.31 6.19
C GLU A 100 -14.54 0.39 6.13
N ARG A 101 -14.76 -0.32 5.02
CA ARG A 101 -15.89 -1.27 4.87
C ARG A 101 -15.57 -2.67 5.38
N GLU A 102 -14.30 -2.98 5.61
CA GLU A 102 -13.89 -4.31 6.08
C GLU A 102 -14.09 -4.44 7.60
N LEU A 103 -15.15 -5.16 8.00
CA LEU A 103 -15.46 -5.44 9.40
C LEU A 103 -14.71 -6.70 9.85
N GLY A 104 -13.47 -6.52 10.29
CA GLY A 104 -12.67 -7.57 10.93
C GLY A 104 -11.78 -8.37 9.98
N GLY A 105 -10.52 -7.95 9.88
CA GLY A 105 -9.49 -8.53 9.00
C GLY A 105 -9.13 -7.58 7.86
N ASP A 106 -7.97 -7.81 7.24
CA ASP A 106 -7.48 -7.04 6.09
C ASP A 106 -7.48 -7.90 4.80
N CYS A 107 -8.33 -8.91 4.70
CA CYS A 107 -8.30 -9.90 3.61
C CYS A 107 -8.67 -9.27 2.25
N ARG A 108 -9.75 -8.47 2.21
CA ARG A 108 -10.17 -7.78 0.98
C ARG A 108 -9.23 -6.63 0.67
N LEU A 109 -8.81 -5.89 1.69
CA LEU A 109 -7.81 -4.84 1.55
C LEU A 109 -6.49 -5.39 0.98
N GLU A 110 -6.03 -6.54 1.47
CA GLU A 110 -4.84 -7.24 0.96
C GLU A 110 -5.01 -7.60 -0.52
N GLN A 111 -6.12 -8.29 -0.87
CA GLN A 111 -6.37 -8.73 -2.24
C GLN A 111 -6.47 -7.56 -3.22
N ILE A 112 -7.21 -6.51 -2.86
CA ILE A 112 -7.38 -5.32 -3.71
C ILE A 112 -6.06 -4.57 -3.83
N SER A 113 -5.30 -4.41 -2.74
CA SER A 113 -3.97 -3.77 -2.80
C SER A 113 -3.05 -4.51 -3.75
N ARG A 114 -2.99 -5.84 -3.65
CA ARG A 114 -2.20 -6.70 -4.56
C ARG A 114 -2.66 -6.58 -6.01
N GLU A 115 -3.97 -6.58 -6.27
CA GLU A 115 -4.47 -6.42 -7.64
C GLU A 115 -4.14 -5.03 -8.21
N LEU A 116 -4.24 -3.97 -7.41
CA LEU A 116 -3.84 -2.62 -7.85
C LEU A 116 -2.34 -2.57 -8.16
N TRP A 117 -1.47 -3.12 -7.30
CA TRP A 117 -0.04 -3.25 -7.61
C TRP A 117 0.23 -4.08 -8.88
N MET A 118 -0.50 -5.17 -9.09
CA MET A 118 -0.39 -5.97 -10.32
C MET A 118 -0.86 -5.19 -11.56
N ARG A 119 -1.91 -4.37 -11.46
CA ARG A 119 -2.33 -3.51 -12.58
C ARG A 119 -1.23 -2.51 -12.92
N ILE A 120 -0.83 -1.74 -11.93
CA ILE A 120 0.02 -0.56 -12.10
C ILE A 120 1.48 -0.92 -12.38
N TRP A 121 2.04 -1.93 -11.70
CA TRP A 121 3.43 -2.34 -11.83
C TRP A 121 3.59 -3.60 -12.67
N SER A 122 2.71 -4.59 -12.63
CA SER A 122 2.95 -5.80 -13.45
C SER A 122 2.46 -5.69 -14.89
N ARG A 123 1.36 -4.98 -15.12
CA ARG A 123 0.63 -5.02 -16.39
C ARG A 123 0.55 -3.67 -17.11
N ASP A 124 1.16 -2.63 -16.54
CA ASP A 124 1.11 -1.26 -17.07
C ASP A 124 -0.33 -0.79 -17.35
N GLN A 125 -1.24 -1.14 -16.43
CA GLN A 125 -2.66 -0.81 -16.50
C GLN A 125 -2.96 0.36 -15.57
N ASP A 126 -3.90 1.19 -16.02
CA ASP A 126 -4.37 2.34 -15.25
C ASP A 126 -4.94 1.91 -13.89
N ILE A 127 -4.67 2.74 -12.88
CA ILE A 127 -5.37 2.74 -11.57
C ILE A 127 -5.81 4.15 -11.17
N SER A 128 -5.74 5.11 -12.10
CA SER A 128 -6.06 6.50 -11.83
C SER A 128 -7.56 6.80 -11.97
N GLN A 129 -8.25 6.04 -12.82
CA GLN A 129 -9.66 6.23 -13.10
C GLN A 129 -10.53 5.37 -12.19
N LEU A 130 -11.71 5.89 -11.82
CA LEU A 130 -12.68 5.12 -11.02
C LEU A 130 -13.09 3.82 -11.72
N ALA A 131 -13.20 3.82 -13.05
CA ALA A 131 -13.49 2.62 -13.83
C ALA A 131 -12.43 1.53 -13.64
N SER A 132 -11.15 1.89 -13.66
CA SER A 132 -10.04 0.97 -13.43
C SER A 132 -10.05 0.36 -12.03
N LEU A 133 -10.45 1.15 -11.03
CA LEU A 133 -10.61 0.70 -9.64
C LEU A 133 -11.82 -0.24 -9.51
N SER A 134 -12.91 0.05 -10.22
CA SER A 134 -14.06 -0.86 -10.31
C SER A 134 -13.68 -2.21 -10.92
N GLU A 135 -12.94 -2.21 -12.03
CA GLU A 135 -12.45 -3.43 -12.68
C GLU A 135 -11.62 -4.30 -11.73
N ALA A 136 -10.75 -3.67 -10.92
CA ALA A 136 -9.96 -4.39 -9.92
C ALA A 136 -10.84 -5.09 -8.87
N GLY A 137 -11.87 -4.40 -8.35
CA GLY A 137 -12.83 -4.99 -7.43
C GLY A 137 -13.63 -6.13 -8.06
N LEU A 138 -14.17 -5.92 -9.25
CA LEU A 138 -14.97 -6.93 -9.98
C LEU A 138 -14.15 -8.19 -10.30
N LYS A 139 -12.88 -8.03 -10.71
CA LYS A 139 -11.98 -9.14 -11.02
C LYS A 139 -11.70 -10.03 -9.80
N LEU A 140 -11.73 -9.46 -8.61
CA LEU A 140 -11.59 -10.18 -7.34
C LEU A 140 -12.92 -10.79 -6.85
N GLY A 141 -13.98 -10.72 -7.66
CA GLY A 141 -15.27 -11.32 -7.37
C GLY A 141 -16.14 -10.51 -6.42
N LEU A 142 -15.85 -9.22 -6.19
CA LEU A 142 -16.75 -8.36 -5.44
C LEU A 142 -18.06 -8.16 -6.22
N PRO A 143 -19.24 -8.18 -5.55
CA PRO A 143 -20.50 -7.85 -6.18
C PRO A 143 -20.47 -6.45 -6.81
N GLY A 144 -21.05 -6.27 -8.00
CA GLY A 144 -21.04 -4.97 -8.69
C GLY A 144 -21.62 -3.83 -7.86
N SER A 145 -22.69 -4.09 -7.10
CA SER A 145 -23.27 -3.11 -6.17
C SER A 145 -22.29 -2.69 -5.06
N GLU A 146 -21.48 -3.63 -4.56
CA GLU A 146 -20.48 -3.34 -3.53
C GLU A 146 -19.33 -2.49 -4.11
N VAL A 147 -18.90 -2.80 -5.34
CA VAL A 147 -17.89 -2.02 -6.06
C VAL A 147 -18.35 -0.58 -6.30
N GLU A 148 -19.61 -0.39 -6.74
CA GLU A 148 -20.19 0.94 -6.93
C GLU A 148 -20.23 1.74 -5.61
N GLU A 149 -20.61 1.10 -4.51
CA GLU A 149 -20.58 1.73 -3.18
C GLU A 149 -19.16 2.13 -2.76
N LEU A 150 -18.16 1.29 -2.99
CA LEU A 150 -16.76 1.57 -2.68
C LEU A 150 -16.22 2.75 -3.50
N VAL A 151 -16.53 2.79 -4.79
CA VAL A 151 -16.16 3.91 -5.67
C VAL A 151 -16.84 5.20 -5.21
N LYS A 152 -18.13 5.16 -4.89
CA LYS A 152 -18.84 6.33 -4.34
C LYS A 152 -18.20 6.79 -3.03
N LEU A 153 -17.93 5.86 -2.13
CA LEU A 153 -17.30 6.16 -0.83
C LEU A 153 -15.89 6.75 -1.00
N ALA A 154 -15.10 6.29 -1.97
CA ALA A 154 -13.77 6.81 -2.29
C ALA A 154 -13.76 8.28 -2.71
N THR A 155 -14.89 8.79 -3.22
CA THR A 155 -15.07 10.22 -3.58
C THR A 155 -15.57 11.08 -2.41
N SER A 156 -15.94 10.47 -1.29
CA SER A 156 -16.47 11.18 -0.13
C SER A 156 -15.40 11.97 0.63
N GLN A 157 -15.83 13.05 1.27
CA GLN A 157 -14.96 13.85 2.14
C GLN A 157 -14.49 13.05 3.36
N SER A 158 -15.33 12.15 3.89
CA SER A 158 -14.98 11.27 5.02
C SER A 158 -13.76 10.39 4.72
N VAL A 159 -13.71 9.74 3.55
CA VAL A 159 -12.55 8.92 3.16
C VAL A 159 -11.30 9.77 2.93
N LYS A 160 -11.46 10.95 2.33
CA LYS A 160 -10.35 11.89 2.12
C LYS A 160 -9.73 12.32 3.47
N ASP A 161 -10.56 12.63 4.45
CA ASP A 161 -10.11 13.02 5.78
C ASP A 161 -9.46 11.84 6.52
N LYS A 162 -9.99 10.62 6.36
CA LYS A 162 -9.39 9.41 6.95
C LYS A 162 -8.01 9.09 6.37
N LEU A 163 -7.86 9.18 5.05
CA LEU A 163 -6.57 9.02 4.37
C LEU A 163 -5.57 10.09 4.85
N LYS A 164 -6.02 11.34 4.96
CA LYS A 164 -5.21 12.44 5.49
C LYS A 164 -4.76 12.17 6.92
N ALA A 165 -5.67 11.78 7.82
CA ALA A 165 -5.35 11.46 9.21
C ALA A 165 -4.36 10.29 9.34
N THR A 166 -4.56 9.21 8.58
CA THR A 166 -3.63 8.06 8.56
C THR A 166 -2.25 8.47 8.04
N THR A 167 -2.20 9.38 7.07
CA THR A 167 -0.94 9.91 6.53
C THR A 167 -0.24 10.83 7.53
N GLU A 168 -0.97 11.66 8.27
CA GLU A 168 -0.44 12.52 9.34
C GLU A 168 0.11 11.68 10.50
N GLU A 169 -0.58 10.61 10.88
CA GLU A 169 -0.12 9.64 11.87
C GLU A 169 1.21 8.98 11.44
N ALA A 170 1.32 8.56 10.17
CA ALA A 170 2.57 8.04 9.63
C ALA A 170 3.73 9.05 9.76
N VAL A 171 3.48 10.33 9.45
CA VAL A 171 4.48 11.40 9.61
C VAL A 171 4.86 11.60 11.08
N GLN A 172 3.90 11.56 12.01
CA GLN A 172 4.16 11.67 13.45
C GLN A 172 5.03 10.53 13.98
N TYR A 173 4.85 9.31 13.45
CA TYR A 173 5.73 8.18 13.75
C TYR A 173 7.12 8.27 13.10
N GLY A 174 7.43 9.36 12.38
CA GLY A 174 8.71 9.57 11.73
C GLY A 174 8.89 8.79 10.43
N VAL A 175 7.80 8.32 9.80
CA VAL A 175 7.87 7.67 8.49
C VAL A 175 8.41 8.69 7.47
N MET A 176 9.56 8.37 6.87
CA MET A 176 10.22 9.18 5.86
C MET A 176 10.74 8.28 4.74
N PHE A 177 10.34 8.50 3.49
CA PHE A 177 10.84 7.68 2.37
C PHE A 177 12.31 8.04 2.02
N SER A 178 13.28 7.23 2.43
CA SER A 178 14.72 7.49 2.25
C SER A 178 15.50 6.30 1.68
N ARG A 179 16.67 6.61 1.10
CA ARG A 179 17.41 5.97 -0.02
C ARG A 179 17.69 4.45 0.02
N ILE A 180 17.45 3.69 1.09
CA ILE A 180 18.01 2.32 1.22
C ILE A 180 17.04 1.29 1.85
N LEU A 181 15.96 1.68 2.52
CA LEU A 181 14.90 0.77 2.92
C LEU A 181 13.56 1.51 2.85
N HIS A 182 12.66 0.99 2.03
CA HIS A 182 11.33 1.53 1.79
C HIS A 182 10.23 0.72 2.51
N LEU A 183 10.61 -0.03 3.56
CA LEU A 183 9.68 -0.52 4.56
C LEU A 183 9.91 0.25 5.85
N TYR A 184 8.87 0.89 6.37
CA TYR A 184 8.79 1.16 7.80
C TYR A 184 7.75 0.22 8.37
N LEU A 185 8.23 -0.86 9.00
CA LEU A 185 7.50 -1.51 10.09
C LEU A 185 7.52 -0.52 11.25
N LEU A 186 6.36 -0.05 11.70
CA LEU A 186 6.24 0.27 13.12
C LEU A 186 5.96 -1.02 13.87
N LEU A 187 6.98 -1.47 14.61
CA LEU A 187 6.78 -2.34 15.76
C LEU A 187 6.26 -1.46 16.89
N ILE A 188 4.94 -1.41 17.07
CA ILE A 188 4.38 -0.88 18.32
C ILE A 188 4.56 -2.01 19.35
N THR A 189 5.48 -1.81 20.29
CA THR A 189 5.69 -2.69 21.45
C THR A 189 4.56 -2.56 22.45
#